data_AF-A0A0G4K7V4-F1
#
_entry.id   AF-A0A0G4K7V4-F1
#
_cell.length_a   1.000
_cell.length_b   1.000
_cell.length_c   1.000
_cell.angle_alpha   90.00
_cell.angle_beta   90.00
_cell.angle_gamma   90.00
#
_symmetry.space_group_name_H-M   'P 1'
#
loop_
_entity.id
_entity.type
_entity.pdbx_description
1 polymer ?
#
loop_
_entity_poly.entity_id
_entity_poly.type
_entity_poly.pdbx_seq_one_letter_code
_entity_poly.pdbx_strand_id
1 'polypeptide(L)'
;MASGGWNGDFNDPINFLSVFLSTSPNNNSLYTNKRYDDLIKTATLITDSSHRMMTMHKAEELLIADMAMIPIYFSSEPILVSPKLKGVLYDSMGQHSFMRAYLED
;
A
#
# COMPACT_ATOMS: atom_id res chain seq x y z
N MET A 1 -15.17 14.24 -6.60
CA MET A 1 -14.45 13.67 -5.43
C MET A 1 -15.07 12.32 -5.14
N ALA A 2 -14.25 11.29 -4.90
CA ALA A 2 -14.71 9.95 -4.60
C ALA A 2 -13.99 9.46 -3.33
N SER A 3 -14.69 8.68 -2.50
CA SER A 3 -14.04 7.96 -1.40
C SER A 3 -13.21 6.81 -1.96
N GLY A 4 -12.00 6.62 -1.46
CA GLY A 4 -11.10 5.56 -1.91
C GLY A 4 -10.18 5.09 -0.78
N GLY A 5 -9.57 3.92 -0.97
CA GLY A 5 -8.60 3.35 -0.05
C GLY A 5 -7.72 2.36 -0.80
N TRP A 6 -6.50 2.14 -0.30
CA TRP A 6 -5.57 1.17 -0.84
C TRP A 6 -5.01 0.33 0.31
N ASN A 7 -5.06 -0.99 0.16
CA ASN A 7 -4.38 -1.93 1.03
C ASN A 7 -3.18 -2.45 0.26
N GLY A 8 -2.03 -2.56 0.91
CA GLY A 8 -0.84 -3.04 0.23
C GLY A 8 -0.97 -4.53 -0.12
N ASP A 9 -0.66 -4.89 -1.37
CA ASP A 9 -0.40 -6.25 -1.86
C ASP A 9 0.90 -6.92 -1.30
N PHE A 10 1.95 -6.15 -1.03
CA PHE A 10 3.19 -6.59 -0.36
C PHE A 10 3.79 -5.48 0.52
N ASN A 11 4.66 -5.85 1.47
CA ASN A 11 5.22 -4.95 2.48
C ASN A 11 6.39 -4.09 1.95
N ASP A 12 6.10 -3.16 1.05
CA ASP A 12 7.05 -2.16 0.55
C ASP A 12 6.34 -0.86 0.12
N PRO A 13 6.88 0.35 0.38
CA PRO A 13 6.23 1.61 0.01
C PRO A 13 5.94 1.76 -1.49
N ILE A 14 6.71 1.12 -2.37
CA ILE A 14 6.53 1.19 -3.82
C ILE A 14 5.13 0.73 -4.24
N ASN A 15 4.54 -0.17 -3.46
CA ASN A 15 3.22 -0.71 -3.68
C ASN A 15 2.14 0.38 -3.64
N PHE A 16 2.22 1.30 -2.67
CA PHE A 16 1.31 2.44 -2.57
C PHE A 16 1.62 3.52 -3.61
N LEU A 17 2.91 3.81 -3.79
CA LEU A 17 3.35 4.89 -4.67
C LEU A 17 3.11 4.57 -6.16
N SER A 18 3.30 3.32 -6.58
CA SER A 18 3.10 2.93 -7.98
C SER A 18 1.66 3.09 -8.49
N VAL A 19 0.67 3.14 -7.57
CA VAL A 19 -0.74 3.38 -7.91
C VAL A 19 -0.90 4.69 -8.70
N PHE A 20 -0.11 5.70 -8.36
CA PHE A 20 -0.17 7.06 -8.92
C PHE A 20 0.71 7.28 -10.14
N LEU A 21 1.36 6.22 -10.67
CA LEU A 21 2.03 6.34 -11.97
C LEU A 21 1.02 6.79 -13.04
N SER A 22 1.44 7.67 -13.95
CA SER A 22 0.55 8.16 -15.02
C SER A 22 0.03 7.04 -15.93
N THR A 23 0.75 5.92 -16.01
CA THR A 23 0.39 4.73 -16.79
C THR A 23 -0.27 3.62 -15.96
N SER A 24 -0.40 3.81 -14.65
CA SER A 24 -1.01 2.80 -13.78
C SER A 24 -2.51 2.68 -14.07
N PRO A 25 -3.02 1.46 -14.33
CA PRO A 25 -4.47 1.25 -14.49
C PRO A 25 -5.23 1.48 -13.18
N ASN A 26 -4.54 1.47 -12.03
CA ASN A 26 -5.12 1.72 -10.71
C ASN A 26 -5.14 3.22 -10.36
N ASN A 27 -4.64 4.09 -11.24
CA ASN A 27 -4.61 5.53 -11.02
C ASN A 27 -5.99 6.16 -11.24
N ASN A 28 -6.91 5.90 -10.31
CA ASN A 28 -8.25 6.49 -10.33
C ASN A 28 -8.26 8.00 -10.07
N SER A 29 -7.14 8.57 -9.60
CA SER A 29 -6.98 10.02 -9.41
C SER A 29 -6.72 10.76 -10.72
N LEU A 30 -6.35 10.04 -11.79
CA LEU A 30 -5.87 10.59 -13.06
C LEU A 30 -4.65 11.51 -12.91
N TYR A 31 -3.93 11.39 -11.79
CA TYR A 31 -2.74 12.17 -11.52
C TYR A 31 -1.64 11.88 -12.54
N THR A 32 -1.00 12.94 -13.04
CA THR A 32 0.11 12.83 -13.97
C THR A 32 1.17 13.85 -13.60
N ASN A 33 2.39 13.37 -13.32
CA ASN A 33 3.54 14.21 -13.05
C ASN A 33 4.80 13.46 -13.49
N LYS A 34 5.47 13.98 -14.52
CA LYS A 34 6.66 13.33 -15.08
C LYS A 34 7.76 13.12 -14.04
N ARG A 35 7.97 14.10 -13.14
CA ARG A 35 9.00 14.02 -12.09
C ARG A 35 8.67 12.92 -11.08
N TYR A 36 7.39 12.78 -10.74
CA TYR A 36 6.92 11.68 -9.90
C TYR A 36 7.20 10.32 -10.56
N ASP A 37 6.80 10.15 -11.81
CA ASP A 37 7.03 8.90 -12.56
C ASP A 37 8.53 8.55 -12.65
N ASP A 38 9.39 9.56 -12.89
CA ASP A 38 10.84 9.38 -12.94
C ASP A 38 11.42 8.96 -11.58
N LEU A 39 10.91 9.49 -10.46
CA LEU A 39 11.34 9.11 -9.10
C LEU A 39 10.94 7.68 -8.78
N ILE A 40 9.71 7.27 -9.10
CA ILE A 40 9.24 5.89 -8.89
C ILE A 40 10.06 4.92 -9.73
N LYS A 41 10.31 5.23 -11.01
CA LYS A 41 11.18 4.42 -11.88
C LYS A 41 12.62 4.37 -11.36
N THR A 42 13.13 5.44 -10.79
CA THR A 42 14.48 5.45 -10.20
C THR A 42 14.54 4.55 -8.97
N ALA A 43 13.53 4.63 -8.09
CA ALA A 43 13.46 3.81 -6.88
C ALA A 43 13.40 2.30 -7.18
N THR A 44 12.88 1.87 -8.34
CA THR A 44 12.88 0.45 -8.74
C THR A 44 14.23 -0.04 -9.25
N LEU A 45 15.16 0.86 -9.59
CA LEU A 45 16.49 0.53 -10.10
C LEU A 45 17.59 0.64 -9.04
N ILE A 46 17.36 1.38 -7.95
CA ILE A 46 18.33 1.53 -6.85
C ILE A 46 18.38 0.25 -6.01
N THR A 47 19.58 -0.28 -5.81
CA THR A 47 19.83 -1.44 -4.94
C THR A 47 20.17 -1.06 -3.49
N ASP A 48 20.72 0.14 -3.27
CA ASP A 48 20.96 0.67 -1.92
C ASP A 48 19.64 1.03 -1.23
N SER A 49 19.36 0.38 -0.11
CA SER A 49 18.07 0.51 0.58
C SER A 49 17.81 1.93 1.10
N SER A 50 18.83 2.62 1.59
CA SER A 50 18.70 3.97 2.14
C SER A 50 18.41 4.98 1.03
N HIS A 51 19.15 4.94 -0.08
CA HIS A 51 18.94 5.78 -1.25
C HIS A 51 17.58 5.50 -1.89
N ARG A 52 17.17 4.24 -1.95
CA ARG A 52 15.85 3.84 -2.46
C ARG A 52 14.74 4.45 -1.60
N MET A 53 14.84 4.35 -0.28
CA MET A 53 13.84 4.91 0.64
C MET A 53 13.77 6.44 0.55
N MET A 54 14.91 7.13 0.50
CA MET A 54 14.94 8.59 0.29
C MET A 54 14.32 9.01 -1.05
N THR A 55 14.47 8.20 -2.09
CA THR A 55 13.87 8.47 -3.40
C THR A 55 12.36 8.31 -3.35
N MET A 56 11.85 7.29 -2.66
CA MET A 56 10.41 7.07 -2.45
C MET A 56 9.79 8.18 -1.60
N HIS A 57 10.46 8.65 -0.55
CA HIS A 57 9.99 9.80 0.23
C HIS A 57 9.86 11.08 -0.61
N LYS A 58 10.81 11.36 -1.51
CA LYS A 58 10.70 12.51 -2.44
C LYS A 58 9.50 12.38 -3.38
N ALA A 59 9.14 11.16 -3.77
CA ALA A 59 7.96 10.92 -4.60
C ALA A 59 6.67 11.17 -3.80
N GLU A 60 6.61 10.69 -2.56
CA GLU A 60 5.51 10.95 -1.62
C GLU A 60 5.32 12.45 -1.36
N GLU A 61 6.40 13.20 -1.12
CA GLU A 61 6.36 14.66 -0.96
C GLU A 61 5.68 15.36 -2.13
N LEU A 62 5.97 14.94 -3.37
CA LEU A 62 5.32 15.48 -4.56
C LEU A 62 3.82 15.14 -4.61
N LEU A 63 3.43 13.91 -4.30
CA LEU A 63 2.01 13.53 -4.27
C LEU A 63 1.19 14.38 -3.30
N ILE A 64 1.75 14.63 -2.11
CA ILE A 64 1.10 15.43 -1.08
C ILE A 64 1.08 16.91 -1.47
N ALA A 65 2.18 17.44 -1.99
CA ALA A 65 2.27 18.83 -2.44
C ALA A 65 1.31 19.13 -3.61
N ASP A 66 1.17 18.19 -4.54
CA ASP A 66 0.27 18.31 -5.69
C ASP A 66 -1.19 17.97 -5.33
N MET A 67 -1.45 17.58 -4.07
CA MET A 67 -2.77 17.17 -3.57
C MET A 67 -3.43 16.08 -4.45
N ALA A 68 -2.63 15.13 -4.94
CA ALA A 68 -3.10 14.02 -5.78
C ALA A 68 -4.16 13.14 -5.07
N MET A 69 -4.13 13.14 -3.73
CA MET A 69 -5.18 12.61 -2.87
C MET A 69 -5.30 13.43 -1.59
N ILE A 70 -6.34 13.16 -0.80
CA ILE A 70 -6.51 13.72 0.55
C ILE A 70 -6.40 12.56 1.55
N PRO A 71 -5.25 12.37 2.23
CA PRO A 71 -5.09 11.33 3.23
C PRO A 71 -5.97 11.61 4.45
N ILE A 72 -6.65 10.58 4.97
CA ILE A 72 -7.55 10.72 6.14
C ILE A 72 -7.05 9.91 7.34
N TYR A 73 -6.74 8.62 7.16
CA TYR A 73 -6.28 7.74 8.23
C TYR A 73 -5.52 6.52 7.69
N PHE A 74 -4.80 5.82 8.57
CA PHE A 74 -4.27 4.48 8.31
C PHE A 74 -5.25 3.43 8.85
N SER A 75 -5.65 2.48 8.01
CA SER A 75 -6.70 1.50 8.34
C SER A 75 -6.26 0.50 9.41
N SER A 76 -7.20 0.12 10.27
CA SER A 76 -7.11 -1.04 11.17
C SER A 76 -8.31 -1.96 10.91
N GLU A 77 -8.14 -3.26 11.08
CA GLU A 77 -9.20 -4.26 10.85
C GLU A 77 -9.58 -4.98 12.16
N PRO A 78 -10.37 -4.34 13.05
CA PRO A 78 -10.88 -5.00 14.24
C PRO A 78 -11.97 -6.01 13.86
N ILE A 79 -11.71 -7.30 14.07
CA ILE A 79 -12.69 -8.38 13.84
C ILE A 79 -13.03 -9.10 15.15
N LEU A 80 -14.28 -9.54 15.26
CA LEU A 80 -14.72 -10.43 16.33
C LEU A 80 -14.48 -11.89 15.92
N VAL A 81 -13.73 -12.62 16.75
CA VAL A 81 -13.40 -14.03 16.50
C VAL A 81 -14.03 -14.90 17.58
N SER A 82 -14.78 -15.92 17.17
CA SER A 82 -15.34 -16.90 18.11
C SER A 82 -14.20 -17.59 18.87
N PRO A 83 -14.27 -17.75 20.21
CA PRO A 83 -13.27 -18.50 20.96
C PRO A 83 -13.12 -19.95 20.49
N LYS A 84 -14.15 -20.51 19.85
CA LYS A 84 -14.15 -21.86 19.25
C LYS A 84 -13.34 -21.96 17.96
N LEU A 85 -13.11 -20.85 17.26
CA LEU A 85 -12.35 -20.85 16.01
C LEU A 85 -10.86 -20.91 16.34
N LYS A 86 -10.23 -22.04 16.00
CA LYS A 86 -8.80 -22.28 16.18
C LYS A 86 -8.11 -22.48 14.83
N GLY A 87 -6.78 -22.38 14.80
CA GLY A 87 -5.96 -22.72 13.64
C GLY A 87 -5.97 -21.71 12.49
N VAL A 88 -6.55 -20.52 12.66
CA VAL A 88 -6.41 -19.41 11.69
C VAL A 88 -4.98 -18.91 11.73
N LEU A 89 -4.36 -18.78 10.56
CA LEU A 89 -3.04 -18.17 10.41
C LEU A 89 -3.18 -16.72 9.96
N TYR A 90 -2.33 -15.85 10.50
CA TYR A 90 -2.26 -14.43 10.17
C TYR A 90 -0.85 -14.14 9.66
N ASP A 91 -0.72 -13.54 8.49
CA ASP A 91 0.58 -13.08 8.00
C ASP A 91 0.94 -11.70 8.58
N SER A 92 2.16 -11.22 8.27
CA SER A 92 2.64 -9.92 8.72
C SER A 92 1.86 -8.72 8.15
N MET A 93 1.00 -8.96 7.15
CA MET A 93 0.14 -7.97 6.51
C MET A 93 -1.31 -8.07 7.00
N GLY A 94 -1.58 -8.97 7.95
CA GLY A 94 -2.91 -9.18 8.53
C GLY A 94 -3.82 -10.09 7.71
N GLN A 95 -3.35 -10.68 6.60
CA GLN A 95 -4.18 -11.58 5.80
C GLN A 95 -4.48 -12.87 6.56
N HIS A 96 -5.74 -13.30 6.47
CA HIS A 96 -6.24 -14.48 7.17
C HIS A 96 -6.18 -15.71 6.26
N SER A 97 -5.49 -16.75 6.69
CA SER A 97 -5.54 -18.07 6.06
C SER A 97 -6.33 -19.04 6.92
N PHE A 98 -7.42 -19.56 6.34
CA PHE A 98 -8.30 -20.55 6.96
C PHE A 98 -7.92 -21.99 6.61
N MET A 99 -6.81 -22.22 5.89
CA MET A 99 -6.41 -23.56 5.43
C MET A 99 -6.21 -24.57 6.56
N ARG A 100 -5.92 -24.09 7.78
CA ARG A 100 -5.73 -24.92 8.98
C ARG A 100 -6.77 -24.65 10.06
N ALA A 101 -7.81 -23.88 9.72
CA ALA A 101 -8.82 -23.48 10.68
C ALA A 101 -9.77 -24.64 10.99
N TYR A 102 -10.20 -24.72 12.25
CA TYR A 102 -11.20 -25.68 12.73
C TYR A 102 -12.00 -25.08 13.88
N LEU A 103 -13.17 -25.68 14.15
CA LEU A 103 -13.97 -25.37 15.33
C LEU A 103 -13.66 -26.39 16.42
N GLU A 104 -13.34 -25.88 17.60
CA GLU A 104 -13.22 -26.65 18.83
C GLU A 104 -14.60 -26.73 19.50
N ASP A 105 -14.98 -27.93 19.95
CA ASP A 105 -16.31 -28.21 20.53
C ASP A 105 -16.59 -27.42 21.82
#